data_AF-A0A1V2PMV0-F1
#
_entry.id   AF-A0A1V2PMV0-F1
#
_cell.length_a   1.000
_cell.length_b   1.000
_cell.length_c   1.000
_cell.angle_alpha   90.00
_cell.angle_beta   90.00
_cell.angle_gamma   90.00
#
_symmetry.space_group_name_H-M   'P 1'
#
loop_
_entity.id
_entity.type
_entity.pdbx_description
1 polymer ?
#
loop_
_entity_poly.entity_id
_entity_poly.type
_entity_poly.pdbx_seq_one_letter_code
_entity_poly.pdbx_strand_id
1 'polypeptide(L)' 'MMSTSDEPIKFAYWVPNVSGGLVPSDIEQRTDWGHDHNRELAVLAENNGFEYALADRTPVGV' A
#
# COMPACT_ATOMS: atom_id res chain seq x y z
N MET A 1 11.58 32.49 15.64
CA MET A 1 12.57 31.49 15.18
C MET A 1 11.76 30.33 14.63
N MET A 2 11.67 30.18 13.31
CA MET A 2 10.95 29.06 12.69
C MET A 2 11.89 27.86 12.75
N SER A 3 11.54 26.82 13.52
CA SER A 3 12.28 25.56 13.50
C SER A 3 11.96 24.83 12.19
N THR A 4 12.88 24.85 11.25
CA THR A 4 12.86 23.90 10.13
C THR A 4 13.33 22.56 10.69
N SER A 5 12.40 21.70 11.07
CA SER A 5 12.73 20.31 11.35
C SER A 5 13.21 19.67 10.05
N ASP A 6 14.52 19.44 9.92
CA ASP A 6 15.19 18.82 8.76
C ASP A 6 14.91 17.31 8.65
N GLU A 7 13.70 16.86 9.01
CA GLU A 7 13.36 15.44 8.88
C GLU A 7 13.20 15.05 7.41
N PRO A 8 13.83 13.96 6.95
CA PRO A 8 13.64 13.45 5.61
C PRO A 8 12.18 13.12 5.33
N ILE A 9 11.72 13.38 4.10
CA ILE A 9 10.38 12.98 3.64
C ILE A 9 10.27 11.46 3.71
N LYS A 10 9.16 10.98 4.29
CA LYS A 10 8.86 9.55 4.44
C LYS A 10 7.80 9.14 3.43
N PHE A 11 7.97 7.95 2.87
CA PHE A 11 7.05 7.36 1.91
C PHE A 11 6.36 6.14 2.51
N ALA A 12 5.07 6.01 2.20
CA ALA A 12 4.25 4.86 2.57
C ALA A 12 3.54 4.32 1.32
N TYR A 13 3.28 3.02 1.28
CA TYR A 13 2.52 2.41 0.19
C TYR A 13 1.14 1.98 0.67
N TRP A 14 0.17 2.03 -0.24
CA TRP A 14 -1.20 1.57 0.01
C TRP A 14 -1.33 0.09 -0.33
N VAL A 15 -1.76 -0.73 0.64
CA VAL A 15 -1.93 -2.16 0.46
C VAL A 15 -3.27 -2.43 -0.24
N PRO A 16 -3.31 -3.13 -1.40
CA PRO A 16 -4.55 -3.45 -2.10
C PRO A 16 -5.31 -4.63 -1.46
N ASN A 17 -5.49 -4.63 -0.14
CA ASN A 17 -5.95 -5.80 0.64
C ASN A 17 -7.45 -6.13 0.58
N VAL A 18 -8.25 -5.35 -0.15
CA VAL A 18 -9.71 -5.54 -0.24
C VAL A 18 -10.19 -5.82 -1.67
N SER A 19 -9.58 -5.17 -2.68
CA SER A 19 -10.12 -5.17 -4.05
C SER A 19 -9.05 -5.27 -5.15
N GLY A 20 -7.77 -5.48 -4.82
CA GLY A 20 -6.69 -5.52 -5.80
C GLY A 20 -6.33 -4.14 -6.36
N GLY A 21 -6.88 -3.05 -5.83
CA GLY A 21 -6.58 -1.68 -6.24
C GLY A 21 -7.80 -0.74 -6.17
N LEU A 22 -7.61 0.49 -6.65
CA LEU A 22 -8.62 1.57 -6.61
C LEU A 22 -9.25 1.88 -7.97
N VAL A 23 -8.99 1.05 -8.99
CA VAL A 23 -9.46 1.28 -10.37
C VAL A 23 -10.59 0.30 -10.70
N PRO A 24 -11.85 0.73 -10.72
CA PRO A 24 -12.94 -0.09 -11.24
C PRO A 24 -12.85 -0.16 -12.77
N SER A 25 -12.83 -1.37 -13.34
CA SER A 25 -12.72 -1.57 -14.78
C SER A 25 -13.21 -2.96 -15.18
N ASP A 26 -13.77 -3.05 -16.39
CA ASP A 26 -14.12 -4.34 -17.03
C ASP A 26 -12.93 -4.97 -17.77
N ILE A 27 -11.80 -4.28 -17.86
CA ILE A 27 -10.55 -4.80 -18.44
C ILE A 27 -9.85 -5.69 -17.40
N GLU A 28 -9.31 -6.83 -17.85
CA GLU A 28 -8.55 -7.76 -17.01
C GLU A 28 -7.43 -7.05 -16.23
N GLN A 29 -7.48 -7.17 -14.90
CA GLN A 29 -6.49 -6.59 -14.00
C GLN A 29 -5.33 -7.56 -13.75
N ARG A 30 -4.11 -7.03 -13.60
CA ARG A 30 -2.91 -7.80 -13.24
C ARG A 30 -2.53 -7.61 -11.77
N THR A 31 -3.51 -7.25 -10.96
CA THR A 31 -3.37 -7.00 -9.53
C THR A 31 -4.31 -7.91 -8.77
N ASP A 32 -3.95 -8.23 -7.53
CA ASP A 32 -4.70 -9.14 -6.67
C ASP A 32 -4.77 -8.59 -5.24
N TRP A 33 -5.68 -9.12 -4.43
CA TRP A 33 -5.82 -8.81 -3.00
C TRP A 33 -5.39 -9.99 -2.10
N GLY A 34 -4.98 -11.11 -2.69
CA GLY A 34 -4.48 -12.28 -1.97
C GLY A 34 -3.26 -11.99 -1.10
N HIS A 35 -3.04 -12.86 -0.11
CA HIS A 35 -1.94 -12.72 0.85
C HIS A 35 -0.56 -12.74 0.17
N ASP A 36 -0.33 -13.71 -0.72
CA ASP A 36 0.98 -13.89 -1.38
C ASP A 36 1.34 -12.69 -2.25
N HIS A 37 0.38 -12.18 -3.04
CA HIS A 37 0.59 -10.96 -3.83
C HIS A 37 0.91 -9.75 -2.95
N ASN A 38 0.18 -9.55 -1.85
CA ASN A 38 0.45 -8.45 -0.92
C ASN A 38 1.81 -8.60 -0.21
N ARG A 39 2.26 -9.82 0.06
CA ARG A 39 3.59 -10.09 0.62
C ARG A 39 4.69 -9.69 -0.36
N GLU A 40 4.55 -10.04 -1.64
CA GLU A 40 5.51 -9.65 -2.68
C GLU A 40 5.61 -8.13 -2.81
N LEU A 41 4.46 -7.43 -2.79
CA LEU A 41 4.43 -5.96 -2.82
C LEU A 41 5.04 -5.33 -1.58
N ALA A 42 4.82 -5.90 -0.39
CA ALA A 42 5.41 -5.42 0.86
C ALA A 42 6.94 -5.50 0.82
N VAL A 43 7.48 -6.65 0.45
CA VAL A 43 8.94 -6.87 0.32
C VAL A 43 9.53 -5.93 -0.74
N LEU A 44 8.82 -5.73 -1.86
CA LEU A 44 9.27 -4.78 -2.88
C LEU A 44 9.30 -3.35 -2.33
N ALA A 45 8.28 -2.92 -1.59
CA ALA A 45 8.22 -1.58 -1.01
C ALA A 45 9.36 -1.35 0.01
N GLU A 46 9.60 -2.31 0.90
CA GLU A 46 10.70 -2.29 1.87
C GLU A 46 12.07 -2.16 1.17
N ASN A 47 12.30 -2.97 0.13
CA ASN A 47 13.53 -2.92 -0.67
C ASN A 47 13.74 -1.58 -1.40
N ASN A 48 12.68 -0.81 -1.62
CA ASN A 48 12.72 0.51 -2.27
C ASN A 48 12.67 1.68 -1.27
N GLY A 49 12.76 1.42 0.04
CA GLY A 49 12.85 2.45 1.07
C GLY A 49 11.51 3.04 1.54
N PHE A 50 10.40 2.35 1.28
CA PHE A 50 9.12 2.70 1.90
C PHE A 50 9.16 2.32 3.38
N GLU A 51 8.86 3.27 4.26
CA GLU A 51 8.96 3.08 5.71
C GLU A 51 7.69 2.49 6.31
N TYR A 52 6.54 2.66 5.63
CA TYR A 52 5.24 2.24 6.13
C TYR A 52 4.35 1.64 5.05
N ALA A 53 3.42 0.81 5.50
CA ALA A 53 2.29 0.30 4.73
C ALA A 53 0.98 0.81 5.35
N LEU A 54 0.03 1.21 4.51
CA LEU A 54 -1.33 1.56 4.94
C LEU A 54 -2.31 0.54 4.35
N ALA A 55 -2.97 -0.21 5.23
CA ALA A 55 -3.96 -1.22 4.85
C ALA A 55 -5.37 -0.75 5.24
N ASP A 56 -6.33 -1.01 4.36
CA ASP A 56 -7.73 -0.77 4.68
C ASP A 56 -8.18 -1.76 5.76
N ARG A 57 -8.89 -1.26 6.77
CA ARG A 57 -9.40 -2.06 7.88
C ARG A 57 -10.90 -2.34 7.75
N THR A 58 -11.53 -1.91 6.66
CA THR A 58 -12.97 -2.07 6.49
C THR A 58 -13.38 -3.52 6.75
N PRO A 59 -14.22 -3.80 7.77
CA PRO A 59 -14.71 -5.15 8.02
C PRO A 59 -15.54 -5.55 6.81
N VAL A 60 -15.09 -6.55 6.06
CA VAL A 60 -15.97 -7.25 5.12
C VAL A 60 -17.06 -7.90 5.96
N GLY A 61 -18.31 -7.46 5.75
CA GLY A 61 -19.45 -7.85 6.56
C GLY A 61 -19.60 -9.37 6.64
N VAL A 62 -19.72 -9.85 7.88
CA VAL A 62 -20.52 -11.03 8.23
C VAL A 62 -21.99 -10.66 8.28
#